data_AF-A0A848WJR4-F1
#
_entry.id   AF-A0A848WJR4-F1
#
_cell.length_a   1.000
_cell.length_b   1.000
_cell.length_c   1.000
_cell.angle_alpha   90.00
_cell.angle_beta   90.00
_cell.angle_gamma   90.00
#
_symmetry.space_group_name_H-M   'P 1'
#
loop_
_entity.id
_entity.type
_entity.pdbx_description
1 polymer ?
#
loop_
_entity_poly.entity_id
_entity_poly.type
_entity_poly.pdbx_seq_one_letter_code
_entity_poly.pdbx_strand_id
1 'polypeptide(L)'
;FAAAKVEPKRKIAEFRVDPENLIDVGEEITANHYFEGQFVDVSGTSIGKGFQGAMKRWNFGGLRASHGVSISHRSHGSTGQCQDPGKVFKGKKMAGHMGAARITTQNLQVVRTDADRGLIMVKGAVPGSKGGWVTIKDAVKKPVPENVILPAALKSAAAAAEKAAEEAAAAAAAEAEAEAARLAEEQAATEAAALEQAEAEIKADGDGDAAEPEKKDDAE
;
A
#
# COMPACT_ATOMS: atom_id res chain seq x y z
N PHE A 1 -12.45 13.11 -22.41
CA PHE A 1 -11.39 13.93 -21.79
C PHE A 1 -11.86 15.36 -21.54
N ALA A 2 -12.10 16.18 -22.57
CA ALA A 2 -12.55 17.58 -22.39
C ALA A 2 -13.83 17.73 -21.54
N ALA A 3 -14.89 16.95 -21.81
CA ALA A 3 -16.13 16.99 -21.04
C ALA A 3 -15.93 16.63 -19.55
N ALA A 4 -15.01 15.70 -19.28
CA ALA A 4 -14.67 15.26 -17.93
C ALA A 4 -13.56 16.11 -17.27
N LYS A 5 -13.01 17.11 -17.98
CA LYS A 5 -11.87 17.95 -17.54
C LYS A 5 -10.62 17.15 -17.11
N VAL A 6 -10.41 15.95 -17.69
CA VAL A 6 -9.23 15.11 -17.41
C VAL A 6 -8.30 15.09 -18.62
N GLU A 7 -7.00 15.08 -18.37
CA GLU A 7 -5.96 14.91 -19.39
C GLU A 7 -6.09 13.57 -20.15
N PRO A 8 -5.76 13.54 -21.46
CA PRO A 8 -5.73 12.30 -22.24
C PRO A 8 -4.78 11.25 -21.64
N LYS A 9 -5.28 10.03 -21.44
CA LYS A 9 -4.48 8.90 -20.93
C LYS A 9 -4.15 7.92 -22.04
N ARG A 10 -2.99 7.25 -21.93
CA ARG A 10 -2.50 6.29 -22.94
C ARG A 10 -3.33 5.02 -23.07
N LYS A 11 -4.02 4.60 -22.00
CA LYS A 11 -4.84 3.38 -21.97
C LYS A 11 -6.06 3.57 -21.07
N ILE A 12 -7.16 2.97 -21.48
CA ILE A 12 -8.42 2.93 -20.74
C ILE A 12 -8.70 1.47 -20.41
N ALA A 13 -9.16 1.22 -19.18
CA ALA A 13 -9.57 -0.08 -18.71
C ALA A 13 -10.79 0.07 -17.80
N GLU A 14 -11.67 -0.92 -17.82
CA GLU A 14 -12.88 -0.96 -17.01
C GLU A 14 -12.74 -1.96 -15.87
N PHE A 15 -13.28 -1.59 -14.71
CA PHE A 15 -13.38 -2.42 -13.53
C PHE A 15 -14.85 -2.57 -13.18
N ARG A 16 -15.25 -3.79 -12.82
CA ARG A 16 -16.60 -4.05 -12.31
C ARG A 16 -16.54 -3.87 -10.81
N VAL A 17 -17.36 -2.97 -10.29
CA VAL A 17 -17.45 -2.62 -8.88
C VAL A 17 -18.92 -2.57 -8.47
N ASP A 18 -19.18 -2.76 -7.18
CA ASP A 18 -20.50 -2.56 -6.60
C ASP A 18 -20.87 -1.06 -6.57
N PRO A 19 -22.17 -0.71 -6.54
CA PRO A 19 -22.62 0.69 -6.60
C PRO A 19 -22.07 1.57 -5.47
N GLU A 20 -21.80 0.98 -4.31
CA GLU A 20 -21.25 1.64 -3.13
C GLU A 20 -19.77 2.04 -3.31
N ASN A 21 -19.07 1.40 -4.26
CA ASN A 21 -17.64 1.60 -4.52
C ASN A 21 -17.38 2.45 -5.78
N LEU A 22 -18.36 3.25 -6.19
CA LEU A 22 -18.21 4.18 -7.30
C LEU A 22 -17.40 5.40 -6.86
N ILE A 23 -16.50 5.83 -7.74
CA ILE A 23 -15.56 6.93 -7.52
C ILE A 23 -15.97 8.08 -8.45
N ASP A 24 -15.81 9.32 -7.97
CA ASP A 24 -16.12 10.50 -8.76
C ASP A 24 -15.18 10.65 -9.96
N VAL A 25 -15.69 11.25 -11.04
CA VAL A 25 -14.94 11.41 -12.27
C VAL A 25 -13.83 12.45 -12.08
N GLY A 26 -12.59 12.05 -12.31
CA GLY A 26 -11.42 12.93 -12.25
C GLY A 26 -10.51 12.70 -11.05
N GLU A 27 -10.86 11.79 -10.15
CA GLU A 27 -10.01 11.46 -9.02
C GLU A 27 -8.79 10.62 -9.40
N GLU A 28 -7.69 10.82 -8.65
CA GLU A 28 -6.43 10.11 -8.84
C GLU A 28 -6.28 9.01 -7.77
N ILE A 29 -6.11 7.77 -8.22
CA ILE A 29 -5.87 6.59 -7.36
C ILE A 29 -4.37 6.47 -7.10
N THR A 30 -3.99 6.37 -5.83
CA THR A 30 -2.59 6.25 -5.39
C THR A 30 -2.17 4.78 -5.18
N ALA A 31 -0.86 4.53 -5.11
CA ALA A 31 -0.32 3.18 -4.86
C ALA A 31 -0.71 2.61 -3.48
N ASN A 32 -1.07 3.49 -2.53
CA ASN A 32 -1.54 3.12 -1.18
C ASN A 32 -2.89 2.43 -1.17
N HIS A 33 -3.58 2.32 -2.31
CA HIS A 33 -4.81 1.54 -2.40
C HIS A 33 -4.59 0.07 -2.02
N TYR A 34 -3.38 -0.44 -2.22
CA TYR A 34 -2.97 -1.75 -1.74
C TYR A 34 -2.09 -1.62 -0.49
N PHE A 35 -2.20 -2.58 0.41
CA PHE A 35 -1.37 -2.65 1.61
C PHE A 35 -0.53 -3.92 1.66
N GLU A 36 0.46 -3.92 2.55
CA GLU A 36 1.41 -5.03 2.70
C GLU A 36 0.70 -6.31 3.17
N GLY A 37 0.95 -7.42 2.47
CA GLY A 37 0.33 -8.72 2.76
C GLY A 37 -1.01 -8.98 2.06
N GLN A 38 -1.62 -7.98 1.41
CA GLN A 38 -2.83 -8.17 0.59
C GLN A 38 -2.56 -9.09 -0.61
N PHE A 39 -3.55 -9.90 -0.99
CA PHE A 39 -3.49 -10.73 -2.19
C PHE A 39 -4.21 -10.04 -3.37
N VAL A 40 -3.56 -10.02 -4.52
CA VAL A 40 -4.04 -9.39 -5.75
C VAL A 40 -3.96 -10.34 -6.96
N ASP A 41 -4.84 -10.11 -7.92
CA ASP A 41 -4.85 -10.75 -9.23
C ASP A 41 -4.33 -9.76 -10.28
N VAL A 42 -3.29 -10.16 -11.03
CA VAL A 42 -2.65 -9.32 -12.04
C VAL A 42 -2.92 -9.87 -13.44
N SER A 43 -3.63 -9.09 -14.26
CA SER A 43 -3.88 -9.39 -15.66
C SER A 43 -2.95 -8.58 -16.57
N GLY A 44 -2.40 -9.24 -17.58
CA GLY A 44 -1.54 -8.59 -18.57
C GLY A 44 -1.54 -9.34 -19.90
N THR A 45 -0.94 -8.74 -20.92
CA THR A 45 -0.72 -9.43 -22.20
C THR A 45 0.60 -10.19 -22.12
N SER A 46 0.53 -11.51 -22.25
CA SER A 46 1.70 -12.38 -22.25
C SER A 46 2.68 -12.08 -23.39
N ILE A 47 3.96 -12.37 -23.17
CA ILE A 47 5.01 -12.18 -24.18
C ILE A 47 4.70 -13.01 -25.43
N GLY A 48 4.57 -12.33 -26.57
CA GLY A 48 4.39 -12.96 -27.87
C GLY A 48 5.64 -13.76 -28.28
N LYS A 49 5.43 -15.01 -28.69
CA LYS A 49 6.48 -15.89 -29.22
C LYS A 49 6.31 -16.18 -30.71
N GLY A 50 5.32 -15.57 -31.39
CA GLY A 50 5.05 -15.80 -32.81
C GLY A 50 4.51 -17.21 -33.09
N PHE A 51 4.74 -17.73 -34.30
CA PHE A 51 4.33 -19.09 -34.67
C PHE A 51 5.25 -20.13 -34.03
N GLN A 52 4.70 -21.02 -33.22
CA GLN A 52 5.45 -22.03 -32.49
C GLN A 52 4.99 -23.45 -32.84
N GLY A 53 5.96 -24.36 -32.93
CA GLY A 53 5.72 -25.78 -33.16
C GLY A 53 5.05 -26.48 -31.97
N ALA A 54 4.55 -27.70 -32.19
CA ALA A 54 3.77 -28.44 -31.19
C ALA A 54 4.54 -28.71 -29.89
N MET A 55 5.85 -28.97 -29.96
CA MET A 55 6.68 -29.20 -28.77
C MET A 55 6.73 -27.98 -27.85
N LYS A 56 6.97 -26.77 -28.37
CA LYS A 56 7.08 -25.56 -27.52
C LYS A 56 5.71 -25.05 -27.06
N ARG A 57 4.69 -25.18 -27.90
CA ARG A 57 3.34 -24.69 -27.62
C ARG A 57 2.57 -25.58 -26.64
N TRP A 58 2.79 -26.89 -26.70
CA TRP A 58 2.00 -27.89 -25.96
C TRP A 58 2.83 -28.91 -25.18
N ASN A 59 4.16 -28.75 -25.11
CA ASN A 59 5.07 -29.64 -24.40
C ASN A 59 5.01 -31.10 -24.90
N PHE A 60 4.81 -31.32 -26.21
CA PHE A 60 4.86 -32.67 -26.80
C PHE A 60 6.26 -33.28 -26.74
N GLY A 61 6.35 -34.59 -26.52
CA GLY A 61 7.62 -35.32 -26.31
C GLY A 61 8.50 -35.50 -27.55
N GLY A 62 7.96 -35.37 -28.76
CA GLY A 62 8.72 -35.60 -30.00
C GLY A 62 8.97 -37.09 -30.30
N LEU A 63 9.76 -37.37 -31.33
CA LEU A 63 10.16 -38.72 -31.74
C LEU A 63 11.65 -38.96 -31.40
N ARG A 64 12.10 -40.23 -31.50
CA ARG A 64 13.51 -40.61 -31.29
C ARG A 64 14.42 -39.85 -32.24
N ALA A 65 15.65 -39.59 -31.82
CA ALA A 65 16.64 -38.86 -32.61
C ALA A 65 17.49 -39.74 -33.54
N SER A 66 17.94 -40.91 -33.08
CA SER A 66 18.99 -41.71 -33.75
C SER A 66 18.50 -43.03 -34.37
N HIS A 67 17.39 -43.59 -33.88
CA HIS A 67 16.94 -44.93 -34.28
C HIS A 67 15.90 -44.87 -35.40
N GLY A 68 16.37 -44.63 -36.63
CA GLY A 68 15.59 -44.82 -37.87
C GLY A 68 14.50 -43.77 -38.14
N VAL A 69 14.44 -42.68 -37.38
CA VAL A 69 13.49 -41.59 -37.61
C VAL A 69 14.00 -40.71 -38.75
N SER A 70 13.24 -40.62 -39.84
CA SER A 70 13.57 -39.75 -40.97
C SER A 70 12.82 -38.42 -40.86
N ILE A 71 13.54 -37.32 -40.58
CA ILE A 71 13.09 -35.91 -40.68
C ILE A 71 12.02 -35.48 -39.64
N SER A 72 11.32 -36.42 -39.01
CA SER A 72 10.14 -36.16 -38.18
C SER A 72 10.40 -35.98 -36.67
N HIS A 73 11.66 -35.81 -36.25
CA HIS A 73 12.09 -35.71 -34.84
C HIS A 73 11.23 -34.78 -33.96
N ARG A 74 10.78 -33.65 -34.53
CA ARG A 74 9.98 -32.62 -33.83
C ARG A 74 8.54 -32.50 -34.36
N SER A 75 8.09 -33.48 -35.13
CA SER A 75 6.73 -33.51 -35.68
C SER A 75 5.68 -33.69 -34.56
N HIS A 76 4.43 -33.36 -34.87
CA HIS A 76 3.32 -33.48 -33.92
C HIS A 76 2.76 -34.90 -33.78
N GLY A 77 3.27 -35.88 -34.56
CA GLY A 77 2.75 -37.24 -34.61
C GLY A 77 1.35 -37.32 -35.25
N SER A 78 0.62 -38.41 -34.97
CA SER A 78 -0.72 -38.59 -35.52
C SER A 78 -1.72 -37.55 -35.01
N THR A 79 -2.56 -37.05 -35.91
CA THR A 79 -3.59 -36.06 -35.61
C THR A 79 -4.96 -36.68 -35.31
N GLY A 80 -5.24 -37.90 -35.80
CA GLY A 80 -6.54 -38.55 -35.71
C GLY A 80 -6.52 -40.05 -35.97
N GLN A 81 -7.71 -40.65 -35.96
CA GLN A 81 -7.94 -42.06 -36.33
C GLN A 81 -8.20 -42.19 -37.83
N CYS A 82 -8.24 -43.43 -38.34
CA CYS A 82 -8.48 -43.76 -39.76
C CYS A 82 -9.95 -43.55 -40.18
N GLN A 83 -10.74 -44.62 -40.30
CA GLN A 83 -12.07 -44.57 -40.93
C GLN A 83 -13.12 -43.85 -40.09
N ASP A 84 -13.30 -44.26 -38.84
CA ASP A 84 -14.24 -43.62 -37.91
C ASP A 84 -13.44 -42.86 -36.85
N PRO A 85 -13.55 -41.52 -36.73
CA PRO A 85 -14.54 -40.59 -37.30
C PRO A 85 -14.13 -39.86 -38.61
N GLY A 86 -13.04 -40.27 -39.27
CA GLY A 86 -12.62 -39.73 -40.57
C GLY A 86 -12.26 -38.24 -40.58
N LYS A 87 -12.01 -37.63 -39.42
CA LYS A 87 -11.74 -36.20 -39.27
C LYS A 87 -10.85 -35.88 -38.08
N VAL A 88 -10.25 -34.69 -38.11
CA VAL A 88 -9.57 -34.11 -36.95
C VAL A 88 -10.59 -33.40 -36.06
N PHE A 89 -10.60 -33.72 -34.77
CA PHE A 89 -11.48 -33.06 -33.80
C PHE A 89 -11.15 -31.57 -33.61
N LYS A 90 -12.18 -30.75 -33.39
CA LYS A 90 -12.02 -29.34 -33.03
C LYS A 90 -11.25 -29.23 -31.70
N GLY A 91 -10.39 -28.23 -31.59
CA GLY A 91 -9.53 -28.04 -30.41
C GLY A 91 -8.33 -28.99 -30.33
N LYS A 92 -8.07 -29.82 -31.36
CA LYS A 92 -6.85 -30.62 -31.43
C LYS A 92 -5.62 -29.71 -31.35
N LYS A 93 -4.72 -30.05 -30.42
CA LYS A 93 -3.48 -29.32 -30.17
C LYS A 93 -2.54 -29.41 -31.39
N MET A 94 -2.28 -28.27 -32.03
CA MET A 94 -1.41 -28.12 -33.20
C MET A 94 -0.45 -26.93 -33.05
N ALA A 95 0.52 -26.83 -33.96
CA ALA A 95 1.36 -25.65 -34.09
C ALA A 95 0.52 -24.39 -34.36
N GLY A 96 1.05 -23.22 -34.00
CA GLY A 96 0.35 -21.95 -34.21
C GLY A 96 0.90 -20.82 -33.35
N HIS A 97 0.21 -19.68 -33.38
CA HIS A 97 0.60 -18.51 -32.60
C HIS A 97 0.59 -18.80 -31.10
N MET A 98 1.67 -18.41 -30.41
CA MET A 98 1.85 -18.58 -28.97
C MET A 98 2.16 -17.22 -28.32
N GLY A 99 1.51 -16.95 -27.18
CA GLY A 99 1.65 -15.67 -26.48
C GLY A 99 0.75 -14.57 -27.07
N ALA A 100 0.99 -13.32 -26.68
CA ALA A 100 0.15 -12.15 -26.99
C ALA A 100 -1.32 -12.29 -26.58
N ALA A 101 -1.63 -13.27 -25.73
CA ALA A 101 -2.94 -13.46 -25.14
C ALA A 101 -3.01 -12.78 -23.77
N ARG A 102 -4.20 -12.34 -23.37
CA ARG A 102 -4.47 -11.84 -22.01
C ARG A 102 -4.44 -13.01 -21.03
N ILE A 103 -3.58 -12.92 -20.02
CA ILE A 103 -3.43 -13.92 -18.96
C ILE A 103 -3.55 -13.21 -17.62
N THR A 104 -4.15 -13.88 -16.64
CA THR A 104 -4.22 -13.42 -15.27
C THR A 104 -3.43 -14.37 -14.39
N THR A 105 -2.45 -13.84 -13.65
CA THR A 105 -1.82 -14.55 -12.54
C THR A 105 -2.57 -14.20 -11.27
N GLN A 106 -3.05 -15.21 -10.55
CA GLN A 106 -3.88 -15.02 -9.37
C GLN A 106 -3.09 -15.21 -8.07
N ASN A 107 -3.62 -14.66 -6.97
CA ASN A 107 -3.10 -14.84 -5.61
C ASN A 107 -1.65 -14.37 -5.42
N LEU A 108 -1.29 -13.24 -6.04
CA LEU A 108 0.02 -12.63 -5.84
C LEU A 108 0.00 -11.77 -4.57
N GLN A 109 1.01 -11.88 -3.73
CA GLN A 109 1.10 -11.12 -2.48
C GLN A 109 1.77 -9.77 -2.72
N VAL A 110 1.18 -8.69 -2.19
CA VAL A 110 1.82 -7.38 -2.13
C VAL A 110 2.84 -7.39 -0.99
N VAL A 111 4.09 -7.07 -1.30
CA VAL A 111 5.20 -7.07 -0.33
C VAL A 111 5.35 -5.71 0.31
N ARG A 112 5.31 -4.65 -0.50
CA ARG A 112 5.51 -3.26 -0.07
C ARG A 112 4.90 -2.32 -1.08
N THR A 113 4.39 -1.19 -0.60
CA THR A 113 3.96 -0.06 -1.42
C THR A 113 4.81 1.17 -1.13
N ASP A 114 5.03 1.98 -2.15
CA ASP A 114 5.76 3.24 -2.09
C ASP A 114 4.91 4.32 -2.78
N ALA A 115 4.28 5.17 -1.96
CA ALA A 115 3.34 6.18 -2.40
C ALA A 115 4.02 7.29 -3.20
N ASP A 116 5.18 7.74 -2.73
CA ASP A 116 5.93 8.87 -3.30
C ASP A 116 6.36 8.58 -4.73
N ARG A 117 6.75 7.32 -4.99
CA ARG A 117 7.18 6.86 -6.31
C ARG A 117 6.06 6.18 -7.11
N GLY A 118 4.90 5.94 -6.50
CA GLY A 118 3.78 5.22 -7.10
C GLY A 118 4.09 3.76 -7.46
N LEU A 119 4.89 3.07 -6.63
CA LEU A 119 5.33 1.70 -6.90
C LEU A 119 4.61 0.69 -6.01
N ILE A 120 4.24 -0.45 -6.60
CA ILE A 120 3.65 -1.60 -5.90
C ILE A 120 4.57 -2.80 -6.13
N MET A 121 5.14 -3.33 -5.05
CA MET A 121 6.02 -4.49 -5.10
C MET A 121 5.20 -5.77 -4.87
N VAL A 122 5.25 -6.69 -5.83
CA VAL A 122 4.44 -7.92 -5.80
C VAL A 122 5.35 -9.14 -5.82
N LYS A 123 5.03 -10.13 -4.99
CA LYS A 123 5.73 -11.41 -4.91
C LYS A 123 5.27 -12.33 -6.02
N GLY A 124 6.11 -12.52 -7.03
CA GLY A 124 5.91 -13.51 -8.09
C GLY A 124 6.09 -12.96 -9.50
N ALA A 125 5.60 -13.69 -10.49
CA ALA A 125 5.73 -13.34 -11.90
C ALA A 125 4.49 -12.62 -12.42
N VAL A 126 4.72 -11.47 -13.05
CA VAL A 126 3.70 -10.66 -13.72
C VAL A 126 3.64 -11.01 -15.21
N PRO A 127 2.45 -11.22 -15.79
CA PRO A 127 2.32 -11.57 -17.20
C PRO A 127 2.65 -10.36 -18.10
N GLY A 128 3.70 -10.48 -18.90
CA GLY A 128 4.06 -9.52 -19.93
C GLY A 128 5.55 -9.21 -19.98
N SER A 129 5.94 -8.33 -20.91
CA SER A 129 7.29 -7.77 -20.96
C SER A 129 7.42 -6.57 -20.02
N LYS A 130 8.65 -6.22 -19.65
CA LYS A 130 8.95 -4.99 -18.91
C LYS A 130 8.35 -3.77 -19.64
N GLY A 131 7.73 -2.86 -18.89
CA GLY A 131 7.05 -1.67 -19.43
C GLY A 131 5.70 -1.95 -20.10
N GLY A 132 5.24 -3.20 -20.07
CA GLY A 132 3.89 -3.57 -20.50
C GLY A 132 2.82 -3.08 -19.54
N TRP A 133 1.62 -2.87 -20.07
CA TRP A 133 0.46 -2.51 -19.26
C TRP A 133 -0.13 -3.72 -18.55
N VAL A 134 -0.39 -3.56 -17.26
CA VAL A 134 -1.05 -4.56 -16.45
C VAL A 134 -2.26 -3.94 -15.75
N THR A 135 -3.21 -4.79 -15.42
CA THR A 135 -4.40 -4.45 -14.64
C THR A 135 -4.29 -5.23 -13.34
N ILE A 136 -4.38 -4.55 -12.20
CA ILE A 136 -4.33 -5.14 -10.87
C ILE A 136 -5.74 -5.08 -10.30
N LYS A 137 -6.19 -6.16 -9.67
CA LYS A 137 -7.49 -6.28 -8.98
C LYS A 137 -7.27 -7.02 -7.68
N ASP A 138 -8.23 -6.91 -6.76
CA ASP A 138 -8.25 -7.76 -5.57
C ASP A 138 -8.40 -9.24 -5.96
N ALA A 139 -7.80 -10.11 -5.14
CA ALA A 139 -7.82 -11.55 -5.41
C ALA A 139 -9.22 -12.13 -5.22
N VAL A 140 -9.80 -12.65 -6.30
CA VAL A 140 -11.16 -13.24 -6.28
C VAL A 140 -11.25 -14.50 -5.42
N LYS A 141 -10.13 -15.21 -5.24
CA LYS A 141 -10.07 -16.51 -4.55
C LYS A 141 -9.57 -16.43 -3.12
N LYS A 142 -9.27 -15.23 -2.60
CA LYS A 142 -8.81 -15.02 -1.23
C LYS A 142 -9.84 -14.18 -0.48
N PRO A 143 -10.01 -14.42 0.83
CA PRO A 143 -10.88 -13.57 1.63
C PRO A 143 -10.35 -12.13 1.59
N VAL A 144 -11.28 -11.19 1.46
CA VAL A 144 -10.97 -9.77 1.51
C VAL A 144 -10.48 -9.47 2.93
N PRO A 145 -9.28 -8.93 3.10
CA PRO A 145 -8.79 -8.59 4.42
C PRO A 145 -9.56 -7.39 5.00
N GLU A 146 -9.63 -7.28 6.34
CA GLU A 146 -10.44 -6.26 7.03
C GLU A 146 -9.92 -4.82 6.81
N ASN A 147 -8.63 -4.68 6.50
CA ASN A 147 -7.94 -3.40 6.35
C ASN A 147 -8.01 -2.83 4.91
N VAL A 148 -9.00 -3.26 4.09
CA VAL A 148 -9.14 -2.74 2.72
C VAL A 148 -9.70 -1.33 2.73
N ILE A 149 -9.05 -0.47 1.95
CA ILE A 149 -9.47 0.91 1.74
C ILE A 149 -10.54 0.94 0.65
N LEU A 150 -11.81 1.02 1.07
CA LEU A 150 -12.96 1.23 0.19
C LEU A 150 -13.36 2.71 0.22
N PRO A 151 -13.70 3.33 -0.93
CA PRO A 151 -13.70 2.78 -2.29
C PRO A 151 -12.31 2.76 -2.96
N ALA A 152 -11.42 3.70 -2.62
CA ALA A 152 -10.02 3.73 -3.07
C ALA A 152 -9.15 4.64 -2.20
N ALA A 153 -7.82 4.49 -2.28
CA ALA A 153 -6.88 5.48 -1.73
C ALA A 153 -6.74 6.66 -2.70
N LEU A 154 -7.65 7.63 -2.54
CA LEU A 154 -7.73 8.81 -3.40
C LEU A 154 -6.73 9.87 -2.96
N LYS A 155 -6.07 10.51 -3.91
CA LYS A 155 -5.14 11.61 -3.64
C LYS A 155 -5.85 12.84 -3.06
N SER A 156 -7.09 13.09 -3.45
CA SER A 156 -7.98 14.10 -2.88
C SER A 156 -8.22 13.86 -1.39
N ALA A 157 -8.55 12.62 -1.02
CA ALA A 157 -8.76 12.21 0.36
C ALA A 157 -7.47 12.26 1.19
N ALA A 158 -6.33 11.86 0.62
CA ALA A 158 -5.04 11.97 1.29
C ALA A 158 -4.65 13.43 1.58
N ALA A 159 -4.85 14.33 0.60
CA ALA A 159 -4.60 15.76 0.79
C ALA A 159 -5.57 16.41 1.80
N ALA A 160 -6.83 15.94 1.85
CA ALA A 160 -7.78 16.38 2.86
C ALA A 160 -7.42 15.86 4.25
N ALA A 161 -6.94 14.61 4.36
CA ALA A 161 -6.47 14.02 5.61
C ALA A 161 -5.19 14.69 6.12
N GLU A 162 -4.27 15.06 5.24
CA GLU A 162 -3.04 15.78 5.60
C GLU A 162 -3.36 17.19 6.11
N LYS A 163 -4.29 17.91 5.45
CA LYS A 163 -4.79 19.19 5.96
C LYS A 163 -5.52 19.06 7.29
N ALA A 164 -6.36 18.04 7.45
CA ALA A 164 -7.06 17.80 8.71
C ALA A 164 -6.09 17.39 9.83
N ALA A 165 -5.00 16.68 9.51
CA ALA A 165 -3.96 16.32 10.45
C ALA A 165 -3.10 17.52 10.87
N GLU A 166 -2.78 18.44 9.94
CA GLU A 166 -2.14 19.71 10.27
C GLU A 166 -3.04 20.60 11.14
N GLU A 167 -4.34 20.70 10.82
CA GLU A 167 -5.30 21.45 11.63
C GLU A 167 -5.52 20.82 13.02
N ALA A 168 -5.57 19.49 13.10
CA ALA A 168 -5.66 18.78 14.38
C ALA A 168 -4.37 18.89 15.20
N ALA A 169 -3.20 18.85 14.57
CA ALA A 169 -1.92 19.07 15.22
C ALA A 169 -1.77 20.52 15.70
N ALA A 170 -2.25 21.49 14.93
CA ALA A 170 -2.30 22.89 15.34
C ALA A 170 -3.28 23.13 16.49
N ALA A 171 -4.45 22.48 16.47
CA ALA A 171 -5.42 22.54 17.56
C ALA A 171 -4.90 21.87 18.85
N ALA A 172 -4.26 20.70 18.74
CA ALA A 172 -3.65 20.01 19.87
C ALA A 172 -2.45 20.77 20.44
N ALA A 173 -1.66 21.43 19.59
CA ALA A 173 -0.57 22.31 20.03
C ALA A 173 -1.13 23.55 20.76
N ALA A 174 -2.20 24.16 20.25
CA ALA A 174 -2.86 25.30 20.89
C ALA A 174 -3.52 24.94 22.24
N GLU A 175 -4.14 23.76 22.34
CA GLU A 175 -4.69 23.25 23.59
C GLU A 175 -3.58 22.92 24.61
N ALA A 176 -2.48 22.31 24.17
CA ALA A 176 -1.33 22.02 25.03
C ALA A 176 -0.62 23.29 25.54
N GLU A 177 -0.53 24.32 24.71
CA GLU A 177 0.07 25.62 25.09
C GLU A 177 -0.84 26.39 26.06
N ALA A 178 -2.17 26.31 25.88
CA ALA A 178 -3.15 26.87 26.81
C ALA A 178 -3.18 26.13 28.16
N GLU A 179 -3.05 24.80 28.15
CA GLU A 179 -2.97 23.99 29.37
C GLU A 179 -1.65 24.22 30.12
N ALA A 180 -0.53 24.38 29.40
CA ALA A 180 0.76 24.75 29.98
C ALA A 180 0.74 26.15 30.61
N ALA A 181 0.09 27.13 29.98
CA ALA A 181 -0.09 28.47 30.55
C ALA A 181 -0.94 28.44 31.83
N ARG A 182 -2.02 27.66 31.85
CA ARG A 182 -2.90 27.52 33.02
C ARG A 182 -2.18 26.83 34.20
N LEU A 183 -1.39 25.80 33.92
CA LEU A 183 -0.57 25.12 34.93
C LEU A 183 0.56 26.03 35.44
N ALA A 184 1.14 26.87 34.59
CA ALA A 184 2.15 27.85 35.01
C ALA A 184 1.55 28.95 35.89
N GLU A 185 0.34 29.43 35.60
CA GLU A 185 -0.39 30.35 36.48
C GLU A 185 -0.76 29.70 37.83
N GLU A 186 -1.20 28.44 37.85
CA GLU A 186 -1.46 27.70 39.09
C GLU A 186 -0.18 27.45 39.90
N GLN A 187 0.95 27.15 39.23
CA GLN A 187 2.25 26.99 39.89
C GLN A 187 2.77 28.32 40.45
N ALA A 188 2.63 29.42 39.70
CA ALA A 188 2.99 30.75 40.19
C ALA A 188 2.10 31.18 41.37
N ALA A 189 0.82 30.82 41.37
CA ALA A 189 -0.08 31.08 42.50
C ALA A 189 0.26 30.24 43.73
N THR A 190 0.66 28.98 43.56
CA THR A 190 1.10 28.13 44.68
C THR A 190 2.48 28.52 45.21
N GLU A 191 3.41 28.96 44.36
CA GLU A 191 4.69 29.53 44.80
C GLU A 191 4.52 30.89 45.49
N ALA A 192 3.64 31.76 45.01
CA ALA A 192 3.32 33.02 45.68
C ALA A 192 2.64 32.77 47.04
N ALA A 193 1.73 31.80 47.12
CA ALA A 193 1.12 31.39 48.39
C ALA A 193 2.14 30.73 49.35
N ALA A 194 3.11 29.98 48.82
CA ALA A 194 4.19 29.40 49.61
C ALA A 194 5.19 30.46 50.12
N LEU A 195 5.45 31.50 49.33
CA LEU A 195 6.26 32.66 49.73
C LEU A 195 5.55 33.51 50.78
N GLU A 196 4.24 33.74 50.66
CA GLU A 196 3.45 34.38 51.72
C GLU A 196 3.43 33.54 53.02
N GLN A 197 3.32 32.22 52.92
CA GLN A 197 3.41 31.33 54.08
C GLN A 197 4.81 31.34 54.71
N ALA A 198 5.87 31.35 53.90
CA ALA A 198 7.24 31.46 54.39
C ALA A 198 7.54 32.83 55.01
N GLU A 199 7.01 33.92 54.44
CA GLU A 199 7.11 35.26 55.05
C GLU A 199 6.30 35.36 56.35
N ALA A 200 5.16 34.69 56.44
CA ALA A 200 4.38 34.59 57.68
C ALA A 200 5.10 33.76 58.76
N GLU A 201 5.83 32.71 58.39
CA GLU A 201 6.68 31.93 59.29
C GLU A 201 7.93 32.71 59.74
N ILE A 202 8.61 33.43 58.84
CA ILE A 202 9.74 34.32 59.19
C ILE A 202 9.28 35.46 60.12
N LYS A 203 8.03 35.91 60.00
CA LYS A 203 7.44 36.91 60.90
C LYS A 203 6.98 36.32 62.24
N ALA A 204 6.80 35.00 62.33
CA ALA A 204 6.51 34.28 63.56
C ALA A 204 7.79 33.89 64.34
N ASP A 205 8.92 33.68 63.65
CA ASP A 205 10.26 33.49 64.26
C ASP A 205 11.00 34.82 64.56
N GLY A 206 10.41 35.98 64.20
CA GLY A 206 10.93 37.32 64.47
C GLY A 206 10.60 37.90 65.85
N ASP A 207 9.99 37.11 66.75
CA ASP A 207 9.77 37.47 68.17
C ASP A 207 10.54 36.45 69.04
N GLY A 208 11.88 36.52 68.99
CA GLY A 208 12.72 35.57 69.72
C GLY A 208 14.22 35.68 69.45
N ASP A 209 14.84 36.80 69.82
CA ASP A 209 16.01 36.84 70.72
C ASP A 209 16.85 38.12 70.51
N ALA A 210 16.74 39.04 71.47
CA ALA A 210 17.76 40.03 71.76
C ALA A 210 18.23 39.79 73.19
N ALA A 211 19.19 38.86 73.35
CA ALA A 211 19.87 38.59 74.61
C ALA A 211 21.06 39.55 74.84
N GLU A 212 21.16 40.02 76.09
CA GLU A 212 22.12 40.96 76.70
C GLU A 212 23.62 40.60 76.58
N PRO A 213 24.53 41.61 76.64
CA PRO A 213 25.94 41.41 76.94
C PRO A 213 26.23 41.56 78.46
N GLU A 214 26.81 40.53 79.09
CA GLU A 214 27.30 40.60 80.47
C GLU A 214 28.53 41.53 80.59
N LYS A 215 28.42 42.53 81.47
CA LYS A 215 29.56 43.19 82.14
C LYS A 215 30.12 42.26 83.22
N LYS A 216 31.43 42.07 83.21
CA LYS A 216 32.24 41.68 84.38
C LYS A 216 32.79 42.96 85.02
N ASP A 217 32.47 43.15 86.29
CA ASP A 217 32.98 44.23 87.13
C ASP A 217 34.36 43.93 87.75
N ASP A 218 35.09 45.02 87.96
CA ASP A 218 36.02 45.37 89.05
C ASP A 218 37.47 44.86 89.13
N ALA A 219 38.26 45.77 89.71
CA ALA A 219 39.71 45.84 89.83
C ALA A 219 40.30 45.05 91.03
N GLU A 220 41.50 44.48 90.85
CA GLU A 220 42.76 44.70 91.60
C GLU A 220 43.93 44.03 90.85
#